data_AF-A0A381U0A7-F1
#
_entry.id   AF-A0A381U0A7-F1
#
_cell.length_a   1.000
_cell.length_b   1.000
_cell.length_c   1.000
_cell.angle_alpha   90.00
_cell.angle_beta   90.00
_cell.angle_gamma   90.00
#
_symmetry.space_group_name_H-M   'P 1'
#
loop_
_entity.id
_entity.type
_entity.pdbx_description
1 polymer ?
#
loop_
_entity_poly.entity_id
_entity_poly.type
_entity_poly.pdbx_seq_one_letter_code
_entity_poly.pdbx_strand_id
1 'polypeptide(L)'
;MADDRLHLQHGPIDLILHVDASEDIRARLYSCAKKRFRTVLEELIAEMDLLKLPWSADHVAPNGRIAQKMFRAVFDSVVFVTPMAAVAGAVADDMLENMLLESQNPDSCVDHISRMYVNNGGDIAFWLNAGESFSIGVVDNLEIPELNTKANLTYESPVRGIATSGWRGRSLSLGIADAVTVLAKSAANADVAATLIANEVNVDFPGIEK
;
A
#
# COMPACT_ATOMS: atom_id res chain seq x y z
N MET A 1 15.80 -18.59 11.52
CA MET A 1 14.59 -18.28 12.30
C MET A 1 13.43 -18.38 11.33
N ALA A 2 12.34 -19.07 11.69
CA ALA A 2 11.20 -19.18 10.80
C ALA A 2 10.65 -17.77 10.50
N ASP A 3 10.28 -17.53 9.25
CA ASP A 3 9.69 -16.26 8.85
C ASP A 3 8.24 -16.21 9.38
N ASP A 4 8.02 -15.38 10.40
CA ASP A 4 6.71 -15.19 11.04
C ASP A 4 5.74 -14.34 10.20
N ARG A 5 6.12 -13.96 8.98
CA ARG A 5 5.30 -13.20 8.04
C ARG A 5 4.28 -14.10 7.35
N LEU A 6 3.10 -13.56 7.11
CA LEU A 6 2.08 -14.19 6.28
C LEU A 6 2.22 -13.73 4.84
N HIS A 7 2.35 -14.68 3.92
CA HIS A 7 2.32 -14.42 2.48
C HIS A 7 0.96 -14.84 1.89
N LEU A 8 0.32 -13.95 1.14
CA LEU A 8 -0.96 -14.18 0.46
C LEU A 8 -0.85 -13.72 -0.99
N GLN A 9 -1.23 -14.58 -1.93
CA GLN A 9 -1.18 -14.27 -3.36
C GLN A 9 -2.48 -14.67 -4.05
N HIS A 10 -3.03 -13.77 -4.86
CA HIS A 10 -4.17 -14.04 -5.74
C HIS A 10 -4.15 -13.10 -6.95
N GLY A 11 -3.95 -13.67 -8.14
CA GLY A 11 -3.78 -12.87 -9.35
C GLY A 11 -2.56 -11.94 -9.24
N PRO A 12 -2.69 -10.63 -9.54
CA PRO A 12 -1.59 -9.67 -9.45
C PRO A 12 -1.31 -9.20 -8.01
N ILE A 13 -2.16 -9.56 -7.04
CA ILE A 13 -2.05 -9.10 -5.66
C ILE A 13 -1.15 -10.06 -4.88
N ASP A 14 -0.11 -9.51 -4.25
CA ASP A 14 0.98 -10.24 -3.61
C ASP A 14 1.33 -9.57 -2.27
N LEU A 15 0.75 -10.07 -1.18
CA LEU A 15 0.82 -9.45 0.14
C LEU A 15 1.77 -10.17 1.07
N ILE A 16 2.64 -9.38 1.71
CA ILE A 16 3.41 -9.80 2.89
C ILE A 16 2.87 -9.03 4.09
N LEU A 17 2.37 -9.75 5.08
CA LEU A 17 1.81 -9.19 6.31
C LEU A 17 2.66 -9.59 7.50
N HIS A 18 2.77 -8.70 8.48
CA HIS A 18 3.36 -9.02 9.76
C HIS A 18 2.60 -8.34 10.90
N VAL A 19 2.47 -9.07 12.00
CA VAL A 19 1.97 -8.58 13.28
C VAL A 19 3.04 -8.89 14.33
N ASP A 20 3.55 -7.84 14.96
CA ASP A 20 4.51 -7.95 16.06
C ASP A 20 3.72 -8.05 17.37
N ALA A 21 3.41 -9.29 17.76
CA ALA A 21 2.62 -9.67 18.92
C ALA A 21 2.88 -11.14 19.28
N SER A 22 2.20 -11.66 20.31
CA SER A 22 2.22 -13.09 20.63
C SER A 22 1.68 -13.95 19.48
N GLU A 23 2.08 -15.24 19.46
CA GLU A 23 1.66 -16.19 18.43
C GLU A 23 0.14 -16.31 18.32
N ASP A 24 -0.58 -16.31 19.44
CA ASP A 24 -2.05 -16.42 19.48
C ASP A 24 -2.73 -15.20 18.81
N ILE A 25 -2.26 -13.99 19.12
CA ILE A 25 -2.78 -12.75 18.52
C ILE A 25 -2.49 -12.75 17.02
N ARG A 26 -1.25 -13.08 16.65
CA ARG A 26 -0.83 -13.13 15.24
C ARG A 26 -1.62 -14.15 14.45
N ALA A 27 -1.83 -15.36 14.98
CA ALA A 27 -2.62 -16.41 14.33
C ALA A 27 -4.08 -15.98 14.13
N ARG A 28 -4.69 -15.31 15.12
CA ARG A 28 -6.03 -14.73 15.02
C ARG A 28 -6.12 -13.70 13.89
N LEU A 29 -5.22 -12.72 13.86
CA LEU A 29 -5.25 -11.65 12.86
C LEU A 29 -4.94 -12.18 11.45
N TYR A 30 -4.03 -13.15 11.32
CA TYR A 30 -3.75 -13.83 10.05
C TYR A 30 -4.95 -14.64 9.54
N SER A 31 -5.73 -15.26 10.44
CA SER A 31 -6.97 -15.94 10.07
C SER A 31 -8.01 -14.95 9.52
N CYS A 32 -8.15 -13.78 10.15
CA CYS A 32 -9.04 -12.72 9.67
C CYS A 32 -8.59 -12.17 8.31
N ALA A 33 -7.30 -11.84 8.17
CA ALA A 33 -6.71 -11.38 6.91
C ALA A 33 -6.93 -12.37 5.77
N LYS A 34 -6.73 -13.69 6.00
CA LYS A 34 -7.01 -14.73 4.99
C LYS A 34 -8.47 -14.74 4.53
N LYS A 35 -9.42 -14.51 5.42
CA LYS A 35 -10.85 -14.42 5.06
C LYS A 35 -11.12 -13.19 4.22
N ARG A 36 -10.60 -12.03 4.64
CA ARG A 36 -10.75 -10.76 3.91
C ARG A 36 -10.14 -10.83 2.51
N PHE A 37 -8.95 -11.39 2.39
CA PHE A 37 -8.20 -11.46 1.13
C PHE A 37 -8.94 -12.20 0.01
N ARG A 38 -9.79 -13.19 0.36
CA ARG A 38 -10.55 -13.98 -0.62
C ARG A 38 -11.52 -13.15 -1.45
N THR A 39 -12.03 -12.04 -0.92
CA THR A 39 -13.02 -11.21 -1.61
C THR A 39 -12.42 -10.00 -2.34
N VAL A 40 -11.14 -9.70 -2.08
CA VAL A 40 -10.47 -8.49 -2.60
C VAL A 40 -10.51 -8.41 -4.12
N LEU A 41 -10.13 -9.48 -4.83
CA LEU A 41 -10.05 -9.45 -6.29
C LEU A 41 -11.43 -9.33 -6.93
N GLU A 42 -12.43 -10.02 -6.38
CA GLU A 42 -13.80 -9.97 -6.88
C GLU A 42 -14.43 -8.58 -6.71
N GLU A 43 -14.20 -7.93 -5.56
CA GLU A 43 -14.63 -6.55 -5.30
C GLU A 43 -14.01 -5.57 -6.30
N LEU A 44 -12.70 -5.69 -6.58
CA LEU A 44 -12.01 -4.84 -7.56
C LEU A 44 -12.52 -5.06 -8.98
N ILE A 45 -12.74 -6.31 -9.39
CA ILE A 45 -13.26 -6.63 -10.72
C ILE A 45 -14.68 -6.08 -10.91
N ALA A 46 -15.53 -6.14 -9.87
CA ALA A 46 -16.90 -5.66 -9.94
C ALA A 46 -17.02 -4.16 -10.26
N GLU A 47 -16.01 -3.35 -9.92
CA GLU A 47 -16.01 -1.90 -10.14
C GLU A 47 -14.90 -1.44 -11.11
N MET A 48 -14.25 -2.38 -11.80
CA MET A 48 -13.07 -2.15 -12.63
C MET A 48 -13.28 -1.10 -13.73
N ASP A 49 -14.46 -1.11 -14.38
CA ASP A 49 -14.77 -0.18 -15.46
C ASP A 49 -14.78 1.27 -14.96
N LEU A 50 -15.32 1.51 -13.76
CA LEU A 50 -15.32 2.81 -13.12
C LEU A 50 -13.91 3.21 -12.67
N LEU A 51 -13.15 2.27 -12.07
CA LEU A 51 -11.82 2.54 -11.53
C LEU A 51 -10.78 2.88 -12.61
N LYS A 52 -11.01 2.44 -13.86
CA LYS A 52 -10.18 2.77 -15.02
C LYS A 52 -10.47 4.14 -15.63
N LEU A 53 -11.58 4.79 -15.29
CA LEU A 53 -11.88 6.11 -15.81
C LEU A 53 -10.98 7.16 -15.14
N PRO A 54 -10.61 8.23 -15.86
CA PRO A 54 -9.91 9.37 -15.26
C PRO A 54 -10.74 9.94 -14.11
N TRP A 55 -10.08 10.43 -13.05
CA TRP A 55 -10.78 11.13 -11.99
C TRP A 55 -11.66 12.26 -12.55
N SER A 56 -12.89 12.35 -12.06
CA SER A 56 -13.83 13.42 -12.36
C SER A 56 -14.77 13.64 -11.17
N ALA A 57 -15.08 14.90 -10.88
CA ALA A 57 -16.05 15.27 -9.85
C ALA A 57 -17.48 14.78 -10.15
N ASP A 58 -17.78 14.48 -11.43
CA ASP A 58 -19.09 14.02 -11.88
C ASP A 58 -19.30 12.50 -11.69
N HIS A 59 -18.25 11.76 -11.33
CA HIS A 59 -18.36 10.31 -11.15
C HIS A 59 -19.12 9.96 -9.86
N VAL A 60 -20.04 8.99 -9.98
CA VAL A 60 -20.69 8.38 -8.82
C VAL A 60 -19.64 7.62 -8.03
N ALA A 61 -19.63 7.83 -6.70
CA ALA A 61 -18.70 7.14 -5.82
C ALA A 61 -18.90 5.61 -5.88
N PRO A 62 -17.82 4.82 -5.85
CA PRO A 62 -17.91 3.37 -5.80
C PRO A 62 -18.48 2.88 -4.47
N ASN A 63 -18.94 1.64 -4.46
CA ASN A 63 -19.55 0.98 -3.30
C ASN A 63 -18.52 0.21 -2.45
N GLY A 64 -17.56 -0.45 -3.09
CA GLY A 64 -16.56 -1.29 -2.44
C GLY A 64 -15.59 -0.48 -1.60
N ARG A 65 -15.19 -1.01 -0.44
CA ARG A 65 -14.29 -0.31 0.50
C ARG A 65 -12.94 0.04 -0.13
N ILE A 66 -12.38 -0.88 -0.91
CA ILE A 66 -11.09 -0.68 -1.59
C ILE A 66 -11.26 0.37 -2.70
N ALA A 67 -12.29 0.24 -3.52
CA ALA A 67 -12.59 1.20 -4.59
C ALA A 67 -12.81 2.62 -4.03
N GLN A 68 -13.48 2.77 -2.89
CA GLN A 68 -13.64 4.05 -2.20
C GLN A 68 -12.31 4.65 -1.73
N LYS A 69 -11.38 3.83 -1.21
CA LYS A 69 -10.03 4.28 -0.84
C LYS A 69 -9.26 4.75 -2.09
N MET A 70 -9.34 4.02 -3.19
CA MET A 70 -8.71 4.39 -4.47
C MET A 70 -9.27 5.73 -4.99
N PHE A 71 -10.60 5.89 -4.98
CA PHE A 71 -11.27 7.14 -5.38
C PHE A 71 -10.85 8.33 -4.52
N ARG A 72 -10.74 8.15 -3.21
CA ARG A 72 -10.28 9.20 -2.29
C ARG A 72 -8.82 9.60 -2.54
N ALA A 73 -7.96 8.65 -2.91
CA ALA A 73 -6.54 8.92 -3.15
C ALA A 73 -6.29 9.80 -4.38
N VAL A 74 -7.21 9.79 -5.35
CA VAL A 74 -7.16 10.62 -6.56
C VAL A 74 -8.09 11.83 -6.50
N PHE A 75 -8.76 12.05 -5.36
CA PHE A 75 -9.73 13.13 -5.19
C PHE A 75 -9.10 14.50 -5.43
N ASP A 76 -9.82 15.35 -6.17
CA ASP A 76 -9.40 16.72 -6.53
C ASP A 76 -8.05 16.80 -7.26
N SER A 77 -7.63 15.69 -7.92
CA SER A 77 -6.43 15.70 -8.74
C SER A 77 -6.60 16.68 -9.92
N VAL A 78 -5.67 17.62 -10.02
CA VAL A 78 -5.57 18.57 -11.15
C VAL A 78 -4.80 18.00 -12.35
N VAL A 79 -4.18 16.83 -12.17
CA VAL A 79 -3.47 16.09 -13.22
C VAL A 79 -4.26 14.84 -13.62
N PHE A 80 -4.01 14.36 -14.83
CA PHE A 80 -4.59 13.11 -15.30
C PHE A 80 -4.15 11.96 -14.39
N VAL A 81 -5.12 11.27 -13.80
CA VAL A 81 -4.91 10.07 -12.99
C VAL A 81 -6.20 9.27 -12.98
N THR A 82 -6.08 7.94 -12.92
CA THR A 82 -7.21 7.05 -12.68
C THR A 82 -7.08 6.46 -11.28
N PRO A 83 -8.18 6.10 -10.60
CA PRO A 83 -8.13 5.35 -9.34
C PRO A 83 -7.22 4.12 -9.38
N MET A 84 -6.99 3.52 -10.56
CA MET A 84 -6.06 2.39 -10.71
C MET A 84 -4.63 2.67 -10.22
N ALA A 85 -4.20 3.93 -10.15
CA ALA A 85 -2.90 4.31 -9.60
C ALA A 85 -2.79 4.13 -8.07
N ALA A 86 -3.87 3.73 -7.39
CA ALA A 86 -3.91 3.54 -5.95
C ALA A 86 -4.18 2.08 -5.54
N VAL A 87 -4.28 1.14 -6.49
CA VAL A 87 -4.78 -0.23 -6.20
C VAL A 87 -3.94 -0.91 -5.13
N ALA A 88 -2.61 -0.86 -5.26
CA ALA A 88 -1.74 -1.63 -4.40
C ALA A 88 -1.76 -1.07 -2.97
N GLY A 89 -1.66 0.25 -2.84
CA GLY A 89 -1.78 0.95 -1.57
C GLY A 89 -3.16 0.82 -0.92
N ALA A 90 -4.25 0.92 -1.70
CA ALA A 90 -5.61 0.79 -1.17
C ALA A 90 -5.91 -0.62 -0.65
N VAL A 91 -5.40 -1.67 -1.32
CA VAL A 91 -5.49 -3.04 -0.83
C VAL A 91 -4.69 -3.19 0.48
N ALA A 92 -3.49 -2.63 0.56
CA ALA A 92 -2.68 -2.67 1.79
C ALA A 92 -3.40 -1.98 2.96
N ASP A 93 -3.95 -0.78 2.72
CA ASP A 93 -4.71 -0.01 3.71
C ASP A 93 -5.95 -0.79 4.21
N ASP A 94 -6.70 -1.42 3.31
CA ASP A 94 -7.92 -2.15 3.67
C ASP A 94 -7.62 -3.44 4.45
N MET A 95 -6.58 -4.18 4.06
CA MET A 95 -6.12 -5.38 4.76
C MET A 95 -5.61 -5.06 6.17
N LEU A 96 -4.86 -3.97 6.33
CA LEU A 96 -4.41 -3.49 7.65
C LEU A 96 -5.59 -3.07 8.52
N GLU A 97 -6.53 -2.29 7.96
CA GLU A 97 -7.73 -1.86 8.68
C GLU A 97 -8.59 -3.05 9.13
N ASN A 98 -8.71 -4.09 8.30
CA ASN A 98 -9.42 -5.32 8.68
C ASN A 98 -8.77 -6.02 9.89
N MET A 99 -7.44 -6.17 9.91
CA MET A 99 -6.73 -6.72 11.07
C MET A 99 -6.86 -5.83 12.31
N LEU A 100 -6.78 -4.51 12.14
CA LEU A 100 -6.93 -3.56 13.25
C LEU A 100 -8.34 -3.64 13.88
N LEU A 101 -9.39 -3.69 13.05
CA LEU A 101 -10.77 -3.85 13.52
C LEU A 101 -10.97 -5.18 14.27
N GLU A 102 -10.40 -6.28 13.76
CA GLU A 102 -10.40 -7.58 14.44
C GLU A 102 -9.66 -7.52 15.78
N SER A 103 -8.55 -6.77 15.86
CA SER A 103 -7.78 -6.63 17.09
C SER A 103 -8.53 -5.87 18.19
N GLN A 104 -9.56 -5.10 17.85
CA GLN A 104 -10.31 -4.25 18.77
C GLN A 104 -11.59 -4.90 19.32
N ASN A 105 -12.10 -5.98 18.71
CA ASN A 105 -13.39 -6.58 19.08
C ASN A 105 -13.40 -8.11 18.91
N PRO A 106 -14.16 -8.89 19.70
CA PRO A 106 -14.80 -8.55 20.97
C PRO A 106 -13.82 -8.60 22.17
N ASP A 107 -12.76 -9.40 22.09
CA ASP A 107 -11.66 -9.43 23.07
C ASP A 107 -10.50 -8.59 22.53
N SER A 108 -10.50 -7.29 22.87
CA SER A 108 -9.47 -6.37 22.38
C SER A 108 -8.07 -6.83 22.80
N CYS A 109 -7.17 -6.84 21.83
CA CYS A 109 -5.76 -7.21 22.00
C CYS A 109 -4.82 -6.15 21.39
N VAL A 110 -5.35 -5.00 20.96
CA VAL A 110 -4.58 -3.95 20.28
C VAL A 110 -3.40 -3.44 21.10
N ASP A 111 -3.56 -3.34 22.43
CA ASP A 111 -2.51 -2.90 23.36
C ASP A 111 -1.36 -3.91 23.47
N HIS A 112 -1.56 -5.15 23.04
CA HIS A 112 -0.56 -6.23 23.01
C HIS A 112 0.12 -6.39 21.64
N ILE A 113 -0.16 -5.47 20.71
CA ILE A 113 0.46 -5.42 19.41
C ILE A 113 1.42 -4.23 19.41
N SER A 114 2.68 -4.47 19.09
CA SER A 114 3.66 -3.39 18.97
C SER A 114 3.47 -2.66 17.63
N ARG A 115 3.36 -3.43 16.55
CA ARG A 115 3.23 -2.90 15.19
C ARG A 115 2.60 -3.92 14.24
N MET A 116 1.98 -3.42 13.19
CA MET A 116 1.46 -4.23 12.08
C MET A 116 1.84 -3.59 10.76
N TYR A 117 2.09 -4.39 9.73
CA TYR A 117 2.18 -3.87 8.37
C TYR A 117 1.63 -4.86 7.35
N VAL A 118 1.23 -4.29 6.22
CA VAL A 118 0.85 -4.99 4.99
C VAL A 118 1.65 -4.37 3.86
N ASN A 119 2.47 -5.16 3.18
CA ASN A 119 3.24 -4.76 2.01
C ASN A 119 2.65 -5.46 0.78
N ASN A 120 2.20 -4.68 -0.19
CA ASN A 120 1.75 -5.14 -1.49
C ASN A 120 2.73 -4.66 -2.57
N GLY A 121 3.77 -5.44 -2.85
CA GLY A 121 4.69 -5.15 -3.95
C GLY A 121 5.54 -3.86 -3.83
N GLY A 122 5.66 -3.28 -2.63
CA GLY A 122 6.33 -1.98 -2.41
C GLY A 122 5.43 -0.92 -1.77
N ASP A 123 4.11 -1.14 -1.81
CA ASP A 123 3.09 -0.30 -1.20
C ASP A 123 2.75 -0.83 0.20
N ILE A 124 3.15 -0.08 1.22
CA ILE A 124 3.16 -0.50 2.61
C ILE A 124 2.20 0.35 3.42
N ALA A 125 1.15 -0.26 3.93
CA ALA A 125 0.35 0.29 5.01
C ALA A 125 0.88 -0.25 6.34
N PHE A 126 1.02 0.60 7.36
CA PHE A 126 1.47 0.15 8.67
C PHE A 126 0.74 0.86 9.82
N TRP A 127 0.69 0.20 10.97
CA TRP A 127 0.17 0.71 12.22
C TRP A 127 1.21 0.55 13.32
N LEU A 128 1.27 1.53 14.22
CA LEU A 128 2.18 1.58 15.36
C LEU A 128 1.39 1.79 16.63
N ASN A 129 1.79 1.09 17.69
CA ASN A 129 1.35 1.39 19.04
C ASN A 129 2.16 2.55 19.64
N ALA A 130 1.68 3.13 20.74
CA ALA A 130 2.38 4.20 21.43
C ALA A 130 3.79 3.76 21.86
N GLY A 131 4.80 4.59 21.59
CA GLY A 131 6.20 4.29 21.90
C GLY A 131 6.92 3.42 20.85
N GLU A 132 6.21 2.91 19.85
CA GLU A 132 6.79 2.07 18.80
C GLU A 132 7.25 2.89 17.59
N SER A 133 8.11 2.27 16.78
CA SER A 133 8.64 2.87 15.55
C SER A 133 8.72 1.88 14.39
N PHE A 134 8.66 2.42 13.18
CA PHE A 134 8.79 1.68 11.94
C PHE A 134 10.00 2.19 11.16
N SER A 135 11.01 1.33 11.00
CA SER A 135 12.18 1.61 10.18
C SER A 135 12.01 1.00 8.80
N ILE A 136 12.08 1.84 7.76
CA ILE A 136 11.98 1.41 6.36
C ILE A 136 13.35 1.57 5.72
N GLY A 137 13.75 0.53 4.99
CA GLY A 137 14.83 0.61 4.04
C GLY A 137 14.32 1.05 2.69
N VAL A 138 14.94 2.07 2.11
CA VAL A 138 14.74 2.39 0.69
C VAL A 138 15.89 1.76 -0.08
N VAL A 139 15.51 0.99 -1.09
CA VAL A 139 16.42 0.31 -2.02
C VAL A 139 16.14 0.88 -3.40
N ASP A 140 17.15 1.50 -4.02
CA ASP A 140 17.04 2.09 -5.34
C ASP A 140 17.18 1.07 -6.48
N ASN A 141 17.82 -0.06 -6.21
CA ASN A 141 18.04 -1.13 -7.17
C ASN A 141 17.67 -2.51 -6.59
N LEU A 142 16.59 -3.11 -7.09
CA LEU A 142 16.15 -4.45 -6.66
C LEU A 142 17.18 -5.55 -6.98
N GLU A 143 18.08 -5.34 -7.96
CA GLU A 143 19.16 -6.28 -8.30
C GLU A 143 20.36 -6.18 -7.34
N ILE A 144 20.49 -5.05 -6.63
CA ILE A 144 21.54 -4.78 -5.65
C ILE A 144 20.85 -4.32 -4.36
N PRO A 145 20.37 -5.25 -3.52
CA PRO A 145 19.53 -4.93 -2.36
C PRO A 145 20.33 -4.34 -1.19
N GLU A 146 21.16 -3.34 -1.48
CA GLU A 146 21.83 -2.52 -0.49
C GLU A 146 20.87 -1.43 0.00
N LEU A 147 20.91 -1.17 1.30
CA LEU A 147 20.10 -0.14 1.94
C LEU A 147 20.70 1.24 1.64
N ASN A 148 20.15 1.97 0.68
CA ASN A 148 20.65 3.30 0.33
C ASN A 148 20.29 4.34 1.39
N THR A 149 19.11 4.24 1.98
CA THR A 149 18.69 5.10 3.10
C THR A 149 17.73 4.39 4.06
N LYS A 150 17.63 4.94 5.27
CA LYS A 150 16.70 4.50 6.31
C LYS A 150 15.85 5.67 6.76
N ALA A 151 14.53 5.49 6.72
CA ALA A 151 13.59 6.38 7.37
C ALA A 151 13.07 5.71 8.64
N ASN A 152 13.13 6.41 9.79
CA ASN A 152 12.54 5.93 11.03
C ASN A 152 11.30 6.76 11.37
N LEU A 153 10.14 6.10 11.45
CA LEU A 153 8.85 6.73 11.70
C LEU A 153 8.37 6.34 13.08
N THR A 154 8.20 7.31 13.97
CA THR A 154 7.64 7.07 15.31
C THR A 154 6.12 7.11 15.26
N TYR A 155 5.49 6.63 16.34
CA TYR A 155 4.05 6.73 16.55
C TYR A 155 3.47 8.14 16.28
N GLU A 156 4.17 9.20 16.68
CA GLU A 156 3.72 10.60 16.56
C GLU A 156 3.72 11.11 15.12
N SER A 157 4.47 10.45 14.22
CA SER A 157 4.45 10.80 12.80
C SER A 157 3.05 10.59 12.21
N PRO A 158 2.53 11.50 11.38
CA PRO A 158 1.26 11.30 10.69
C PRO A 158 1.35 10.28 9.55
N VAL A 159 2.55 9.80 9.21
CA VAL A 159 2.77 8.83 8.12
C VAL A 159 2.25 7.45 8.54
N ARG A 160 1.43 6.83 7.69
CA ARG A 160 0.95 5.44 7.84
C ARG A 160 0.96 4.65 6.52
N GLY A 161 1.45 5.28 5.45
CA GLY A 161 1.63 4.66 4.15
C GLY A 161 2.97 5.02 3.54
N ILE A 162 3.58 4.05 2.87
CA ILE A 162 4.75 4.22 2.02
C ILE A 162 4.48 3.56 0.68
N ALA A 163 4.95 4.13 -0.41
CA ALA A 163 4.95 3.51 -1.73
C ALA A 163 6.27 3.78 -2.41
N THR A 164 6.71 2.84 -3.25
CA THR A 164 7.89 3.04 -4.10
C THR A 164 7.56 2.68 -5.54
N SER A 165 7.73 3.64 -6.45
CA SER A 165 7.49 3.48 -7.88
C SER A 165 8.75 3.81 -8.67
N GLY A 166 8.93 3.23 -9.85
CA GLY A 166 10.11 3.44 -10.69
C GLY A 166 10.11 2.51 -11.89
N TRP A 167 10.91 2.82 -12.91
CA TRP A 167 10.83 2.14 -14.22
C TRP A 167 11.24 0.66 -14.18
N ARG A 168 12.00 0.25 -13.16
CA ARG A 168 12.39 -1.16 -12.90
C ARG A 168 11.46 -1.89 -11.93
N GLY A 169 10.46 -1.20 -11.38
CA GLY A 169 9.51 -1.76 -10.43
C GLY A 169 8.44 -2.63 -11.09
N ARG A 170 7.53 -3.17 -10.27
CA ARG A 170 6.33 -3.87 -10.76
C ARG A 170 5.30 -2.90 -11.37
N SER A 171 5.39 -1.63 -11.02
CA SER A 171 4.59 -0.53 -11.56
C SER A 171 5.35 0.08 -12.73
N LEU A 172 4.85 -0.10 -13.95
CA LEU A 172 5.44 0.51 -15.14
C LEU A 172 5.26 2.04 -15.04
N SER A 173 6.30 2.78 -14.67
CA SER A 173 6.30 4.24 -14.78
C SER A 173 6.72 4.66 -16.19
N LEU A 174 6.05 5.66 -16.76
CA LEU A 174 6.35 6.22 -18.09
C LEU A 174 7.58 7.14 -18.10
N GLY A 175 8.13 7.46 -16.91
CA GLY A 175 9.33 8.26 -16.72
C GLY A 175 10.59 7.41 -16.54
N ILE A 176 11.70 8.07 -16.24
CA ILE A 176 13.04 7.49 -16.08
C ILE A 176 13.53 7.45 -14.62
N ALA A 177 12.66 7.70 -13.64
CA ALA A 177 13.05 7.59 -12.24
C ALA A 177 13.38 6.14 -11.87
N ASP A 178 14.60 5.89 -11.38
CA ASP A 178 15.01 4.57 -10.88
C ASP A 178 14.12 4.13 -9.71
N ALA A 179 13.91 5.03 -8.75
CA ALA A 179 12.98 4.84 -7.64
C ALA A 179 12.48 6.18 -7.08
N VAL A 180 11.19 6.24 -6.76
CA VAL A 180 10.53 7.32 -6.03
C VAL A 180 9.82 6.71 -4.85
N THR A 181 10.28 7.00 -3.63
CA THR A 181 9.60 6.59 -2.40
C THR A 181 8.81 7.76 -1.82
N VAL A 182 7.50 7.59 -1.62
CA VAL A 182 6.64 8.58 -0.99
C VAL A 182 6.18 8.09 0.38
N LEU A 183 6.18 8.99 1.37
CA LEU A 183 5.65 8.77 2.70
C LEU A 183 4.40 9.63 2.89
N ALA A 184 3.25 8.99 3.16
CA ALA A 184 1.96 9.68 3.26
C ALA A 184 1.11 9.15 4.43
N LYS A 185 -0.05 9.78 4.64
CA LYS A 185 -1.01 9.38 5.69
C LYS A 185 -1.68 8.02 5.45
N SER A 186 -1.60 7.49 4.24
CA SER A 186 -2.16 6.20 3.83
C SER A 186 -1.35 5.63 2.67
N ALA A 187 -1.35 4.30 2.50
CA ALA A 187 -0.61 3.67 1.42
C ALA A 187 -1.21 4.03 0.06
N ALA A 188 -2.54 4.14 -0.04
CA ALA A 188 -3.20 4.58 -1.27
C ALA A 188 -2.74 5.98 -1.75
N ASN A 189 -2.57 6.94 -0.82
CA ASN A 189 -2.08 8.27 -1.18
C ASN A 189 -0.60 8.25 -1.56
N ALA A 190 0.20 7.42 -0.90
CA ALA A 190 1.61 7.25 -1.24
C ALA A 190 1.75 6.65 -2.65
N ASP A 191 0.96 5.63 -2.98
CA ASP A 191 0.97 4.89 -4.26
C ASP A 191 0.69 5.82 -5.45
N VAL A 192 -0.40 6.60 -5.35
CA VAL A 192 -0.75 7.62 -6.37
C VAL A 192 0.38 8.64 -6.52
N ALA A 193 0.87 9.19 -5.42
CA ALA A 193 1.90 10.22 -5.47
C ALA A 193 3.22 9.69 -6.03
N ALA A 194 3.65 8.49 -5.63
CA ALA A 194 4.87 7.86 -6.13
C ALA A 194 4.76 7.60 -7.63
N THR A 195 3.60 7.10 -8.08
CA THR A 195 3.32 6.87 -9.51
C THR A 195 3.35 8.17 -10.32
N LEU A 196 2.69 9.24 -9.86
CA LEU A 196 2.66 10.52 -10.55
C LEU A 196 4.06 11.16 -10.62
N ILE A 197 4.79 11.20 -9.50
CA ILE A 197 6.14 11.77 -9.47
C ILE A 197 7.08 10.96 -10.38
N ALA A 198 7.04 9.63 -10.32
CA ALA A 198 7.88 8.78 -11.17
C ALA A 198 7.62 9.00 -12.66
N ASN A 199 6.35 9.20 -13.05
CA ASN A 199 5.98 9.50 -14.44
C ASN A 199 6.47 10.89 -14.90
N GLU A 200 6.49 11.88 -14.01
CA GLU A 200 6.93 13.25 -14.31
C GLU A 200 8.46 13.41 -14.32
N VAL A 201 9.21 12.46 -13.73
CA VAL A 201 10.67 12.41 -13.90
C VAL A 201 10.96 11.89 -15.31
N ASN A 202 10.95 12.80 -16.28
CA ASN A 202 11.14 12.49 -17.69
C ASN A 202 11.88 13.64 -18.42
N VAL A 203 12.51 13.33 -19.55
CA VAL A 203 13.12 14.32 -20.47
C VAL A 203 12.81 13.93 -21.91
N ASP A 204 12.58 14.91 -22.78
CA ASP A 204 12.39 14.65 -24.21
C ASP A 204 13.73 14.23 -24.83
N PHE A 205 13.95 12.92 -24.91
CA PHE A 205 15.17 12.33 -25.44
C PHE A 205 14.85 11.07 -26.25
N PRO A 206 15.40 10.90 -27.47
CA PRO A 206 15.09 9.76 -28.35
C PRO A 206 15.37 8.37 -27.77
N GLY A 207 16.23 8.27 -26.75
CA GLY A 207 16.55 7.01 -26.09
C GLY A 207 15.59 6.61 -24.95
N ILE A 208 14.55 7.42 -24.67
CA ILE A 208 13.54 7.12 -23.65
C ILE A 208 12.27 6.67 -24.37
N GLU A 209 12.01 5.36 -24.36
CA GLU A 209 10.80 4.76 -24.92
C GLU A 209 9.73 4.65 -23.82
N LYS A 210 8.52 5.16 -24.09
CA LYS A 210 7.36 5.14 -23.17
C LYS A 210 6.54 3.86 -23.29
#